data_AF-A0A7W5AAJ2-F1
#
_entry.id   AF-A0A7W5AAJ2-F1
#
_cell.length_a   1.000
_cell.length_b   1.000
_cell.length_c   1.000
_cell.angle_alpha   90.00
_cell.angle_beta   90.00
_cell.angle_gamma   90.00
#
_symmetry.space_group_name_H-M   'P 1'
#
loop_
_entity.id
_entity.type
_entity.pdbx_description
1 polymer ?
#
loop_
_entity_poly.entity_id
_entity_poly.type
_entity_poly.pdbx_seq_one_letter_code
_entity_poly.pdbx_strand_id
1 'polypeptide(L)'
;MTPEPAGEDQPEVTFAPGGYGRGVPAGVGSAKGEAFSRFGSYIGLSAFPGNRTALERSARTLEAPDDVMRLLAALPDGEIFENAAQAWEASEGRNA
;
A
#
# COMPACT_ATOMS: atom_id res chain seq x y z
N MET A 1 23.35 -38.14 -10.72
CA MET A 1 22.36 -37.83 -9.68
C MET A 1 22.10 -36.34 -9.78
N THR A 2 20.91 -35.98 -10.25
CA THR A 2 20.42 -34.62 -10.41
C THR A 2 20.32 -33.95 -9.04
N PRO A 3 20.74 -32.67 -8.87
CA PRO A 3 20.50 -31.95 -7.64
C PRO A 3 18.98 -31.82 -7.43
N GLU A 4 18.52 -32.20 -6.25
CA GLU A 4 17.17 -31.92 -5.78
C GLU A 4 17.01 -30.39 -5.68
N PRO A 5 15.95 -29.77 -6.23
CA PRO A 5 15.72 -28.35 -6.01
C PRO A 5 15.28 -28.15 -4.55
N ALA A 6 15.95 -27.24 -3.85
CA ALA A 6 15.49 -26.77 -2.54
C ALA A 6 14.14 -26.07 -2.73
N GLY A 7 13.05 -26.80 -2.48
CA GLY A 7 11.76 -26.20 -2.19
C GLY A 7 11.73 -25.94 -0.69
N GLU A 8 11.87 -24.68 -0.29
CA GLU A 8 11.65 -24.22 1.08
C GLU A 8 11.43 -22.69 1.07
N ASP A 9 10.23 -22.28 1.53
CA ASP A 9 9.92 -20.99 2.15
C ASP A 9 9.75 -19.70 1.32
N GLN A 10 9.20 -19.75 0.10
CA GLN A 10 8.46 -18.57 -0.37
C GLN A 10 7.01 -18.72 0.07
N PRO A 11 6.50 -17.86 0.98
CA PRO A 11 5.13 -17.97 1.45
C PRO A 11 4.22 -17.95 0.22
N GLU A 12 3.43 -19.00 0.07
CA GLU A 12 2.27 -18.99 -0.81
C GLU A 12 1.33 -17.96 -0.22
N VAL A 13 1.53 -16.68 -0.59
CA VAL A 13 0.58 -15.62 -0.30
C VAL A 13 -0.68 -16.02 -1.04
N THR A 14 -1.53 -16.75 -0.33
CA THR A 14 -2.89 -17.07 -0.74
C THR A 14 -3.61 -15.74 -0.79
N PHE A 15 -3.53 -15.08 -1.95
CA PHE A 15 -4.36 -13.95 -2.27
C PHE A 15 -5.80 -14.46 -2.31
N ALA A 16 -6.55 -14.17 -1.25
CA ALA A 16 -7.96 -14.48 -1.17
C ALA A 16 -8.67 -13.94 -2.44
N PRO A 17 -9.45 -14.77 -3.15
CA PRO A 17 -10.19 -14.32 -4.31
C PRO A 17 -11.41 -13.55 -3.81
N GLY A 18 -11.25 -12.24 -3.66
CA GLY A 18 -12.33 -11.41 -3.11
C GLY A 18 -11.94 -9.96 -2.94
N GLY A 19 -11.61 -9.27 -4.03
CA GLY A 19 -11.73 -7.81 -4.08
C GLY A 19 -10.46 -6.98 -4.20
N TYR A 20 -9.49 -7.37 -5.02
CA TYR A 20 -8.47 -6.43 -5.54
C TYR A 20 -8.11 -6.83 -6.98
N GLY A 21 -8.98 -6.48 -7.93
CA GLY A 21 -8.95 -7.10 -9.25
C GLY A 21 -9.41 -6.19 -10.37
N ARG A 22 -8.90 -4.95 -10.44
CA ARG A 22 -8.76 -4.28 -11.73
C ARG A 22 -7.55 -3.36 -11.73
N GLY A 23 -6.41 -3.94 -12.08
CA GLY A 23 -5.17 -3.20 -12.34
C GLY A 23 -4.09 -3.39 -11.29
N VAL A 24 -3.63 -4.63 -11.08
CA VAL A 24 -2.20 -4.80 -10.77
C VAL A 24 -1.53 -4.86 -12.14
N PRO A 25 -1.00 -3.75 -12.71
CA PRO A 25 -0.16 -3.87 -13.89
C PRO A 25 1.07 -4.68 -13.48
N ALA A 26 1.53 -5.53 -14.39
CA ALA A 26 2.70 -6.39 -14.24
C ALA A 26 3.82 -5.72 -13.42
N GLY A 27 4.07 -6.21 -12.21
CA GLY A 27 4.98 -5.51 -11.32
C GLY A 27 5.18 -6.13 -9.94
N VAL A 28 5.15 -7.45 -9.82
CA VAL A 28 5.91 -8.10 -8.73
C VAL A 28 7.37 -7.72 -9.00
N GLY A 29 7.91 -6.77 -8.24
CA GLY A 29 9.26 -6.19 -8.44
C GLY A 29 9.30 -4.80 -9.12
N SER A 30 8.18 -4.12 -9.34
CA SER A 30 8.20 -2.72 -9.78
C SER A 30 8.38 -1.77 -8.59
N ALA A 31 9.24 -0.75 -8.74
CA ALA A 31 9.48 0.26 -7.71
C ALA A 31 8.17 0.89 -7.16
N LYS A 32 7.14 1.00 -8.00
CA LYS A 32 5.81 1.50 -7.61
C LYS A 32 5.05 0.55 -6.67
N GLY A 33 5.17 -0.77 -6.86
CA GLY A 33 4.54 -1.77 -6.01
C GLY A 33 5.22 -1.88 -4.64
N GLU A 34 6.55 -1.76 -4.60
CA GLU A 34 7.29 -1.67 -3.34
C GLU A 34 6.95 -0.40 -2.56
N ALA A 35 6.85 0.74 -3.25
CA ALA A 35 6.44 2.01 -2.63
C ALA A 35 5.01 1.95 -2.09
N PHE A 36 4.07 1.36 -2.83
CA PHE A 36 2.71 1.10 -2.35
C PHE A 36 2.70 0.19 -1.11
N SER A 37 3.46 -0.90 -1.15
CA SER A 37 3.55 -1.86 -0.03
C SER A 37 4.11 -1.20 1.23
N ARG A 38 5.11 -0.33 1.06
CA ARG A 38 5.66 0.48 2.15
C ARG A 38 4.62 1.47 2.67
N PHE A 39 3.94 2.21 1.80
CA PHE A 39 2.88 3.14 2.18
C PHE A 39 1.75 2.45 2.97
N GLY A 40 1.23 1.34 2.44
CA GLY A 40 0.17 0.56 3.08
C GLY A 40 0.59 -0.04 4.43
N SER A 41 1.87 -0.38 4.61
CA SER A 41 2.39 -0.92 5.88
C SER A 41 2.32 0.07 7.04
N TYR A 42 2.34 1.37 6.75
CA TYR A 42 2.20 2.43 7.75
C TYR A 42 0.79 2.99 7.86
N ILE A 43 -0.21 2.37 7.23
CA ILE A 43 -1.61 2.78 7.37
C ILE A 43 -2.40 1.57 7.85
N GLY A 44 -2.83 1.63 9.11
CA GLY A 44 -3.64 0.57 9.69
C GLY A 44 -4.99 0.48 9.00
N LEU A 45 -5.52 -0.74 8.87
CA LEU A 45 -6.86 -0.96 8.31
C LEU A 45 -7.95 -0.20 9.09
N SER A 46 -7.73 0.07 10.39
CA SER A 46 -8.61 0.88 11.24
C SER A 46 -8.67 2.36 10.84
N ALA A 47 -7.75 2.84 10.00
CA ALA A 47 -7.80 4.19 9.43
C ALA A 47 -8.82 4.30 8.29
N PHE A 48 -9.34 3.17 7.79
CA PHE A 48 -10.30 3.11 6.70
C PHE A 48 -11.70 2.67 7.17
N PRO A 49 -12.77 3.22 6.59
CA PRO A 49 -12.77 4.40 5.72
C PRO A 49 -12.37 5.67 6.49
N GLY A 50 -11.56 6.54 5.88
CA GLY A 50 -11.05 7.72 6.57
C GLY A 50 -10.49 8.79 5.65
N ASN A 51 -10.40 10.00 6.17
CA ASN A 51 -9.81 11.15 5.48
C ASN A 51 -8.29 11.21 5.68
N ARG A 52 -7.64 12.15 4.98
CA ARG A 52 -6.21 12.46 5.14
C ARG A 52 -5.76 12.49 6.61
N THR A 53 -6.50 13.19 7.48
CA THR A 53 -6.18 13.29 8.92
C THR A 53 -6.21 11.95 9.64
N ALA A 54 -7.16 11.06 9.31
CA ALA A 54 -7.24 9.72 9.88
C ALA A 54 -6.03 8.86 9.45
N LEU A 55 -5.65 8.96 8.18
CA LEU A 55 -4.47 8.27 7.64
C LEU A 55 -3.18 8.82 8.27
N GLU A 56 -3.01 10.14 8.36
CA GLU A 56 -1.87 10.79 9.03
C GLU A 56 -1.75 10.38 10.49
N ARG A 57 -2.87 10.30 11.22
CA ARG A 57 -2.88 9.85 12.60
C ARG A 57 -2.44 8.39 12.72
N SER A 58 -2.93 7.52 11.83
CA SER A 58 -2.52 6.12 11.82
C SER A 58 -1.04 5.98 11.47
N ALA A 59 -0.56 6.70 10.47
CA ALA A 59 0.83 6.72 10.06
C ALA A 59 1.75 7.21 11.18
N ARG A 60 1.36 8.28 11.87
CA ARG A 60 2.09 8.76 13.04
C ARG A 60 2.11 7.75 14.19
N THR A 61 1.01 7.03 14.40
CA THR A 61 0.92 5.97 15.42
C THR A 61 1.85 4.80 15.09
N LEU A 62 2.02 4.52 13.79
CA LEU A 62 2.91 3.49 13.28
C LEU A 62 4.34 4.00 13.00
N GLU A 63 4.67 5.20 13.51
CA GLU A 63 5.99 5.83 13.35
C GLU A 63 6.45 5.87 11.88
N ALA A 64 5.54 6.25 11.00
CA ALA A 64 5.79 6.35 9.57
C ALA A 64 6.93 7.33 9.26
N PRO A 65 7.79 7.02 8.28
CA PRO A 65 8.86 7.92 7.85
C PRO A 65 8.32 9.17 7.16
N ASP A 66 9.13 10.23 7.12
CA ASP A 66 8.76 11.52 6.52
C ASP A 66 8.30 11.41 5.07
N ASP A 67 8.86 10.51 4.28
CA ASP A 67 8.45 10.28 2.89
C ASP A 67 6.98 9.84 2.79
N VAL A 68 6.54 8.96 3.70
CA VAL A 68 5.15 8.51 3.78
C VAL A 68 4.25 9.65 4.26
N MET A 69 4.70 10.40 5.26
CA MET A 69 3.97 11.58 5.74
C MET A 69 3.81 12.65 4.65
N ARG A 70 4.82 12.84 3.78
CA ARG A 70 4.70 13.74 2.61
C ARG A 70 3.67 13.25 1.59
N LEU A 71 3.63 11.94 1.31
CA LEU A 71 2.62 11.36 0.42
C LEU A 71 1.20 11.58 0.98
N LEU A 72 1.03 11.38 2.28
CA LEU A 72 -0.23 11.66 2.97
C LEU A 72 -0.61 13.13 2.93
N ALA A 73 0.35 14.03 3.15
CA ALA A 73 0.12 15.47 3.07
C ALA A 73 -0.31 15.93 1.66
N ALA A 74 0.11 15.21 0.61
CA ALA A 74 -0.24 15.48 -0.78
C ALA A 74 -1.67 15.05 -1.16
N LEU A 75 -2.33 14.24 -0.31
CA LEU A 75 -3.71 13.80 -0.54
C LEU A 75 -4.69 14.97 -0.56
N PRO A 76 -5.78 14.88 -1.36
CA PRO A 76 -6.86 15.85 -1.31
C PRO A 76 -7.48 15.91 0.09
N ASP A 77 -7.65 17.13 0.59
CA ASP A 77 -8.38 17.35 1.84
C ASP A 77 -9.89 17.18 1.61
N GLY A 78 -10.59 16.65 2.61
CA GLY A 78 -12.05 16.45 2.55
C GLY A 78 -12.52 15.21 1.77
N GLU A 79 -11.62 14.41 1.19
CA GLU A 79 -11.95 13.12 0.58
C GLU A 79 -11.87 11.99 1.61
N ILE A 80 -12.78 11.02 1.49
CA ILE A 80 -12.78 9.79 2.28
C ILE A 80 -12.26 8.67 1.40
N PHE A 81 -11.15 8.07 1.81
CA PHE A 81 -10.59 6.91 1.16
C PHE A 81 -11.18 5.65 1.81
N GLU A 82 -11.65 4.71 1.00
CA GLU A 82 -12.18 3.44 1.50
C GLU A 82 -11.08 2.42 1.77
N ASN A 83 -9.91 2.60 1.13
CA ASN A 83 -8.78 1.70 1.27
C ASN A 83 -7.45 2.40 0.92
N ALA A 84 -6.34 1.71 1.22
CA ALA A 84 -5.00 2.22 0.97
C ALA A 84 -4.68 2.39 -0.52
N ALA A 85 -5.26 1.60 -1.41
CA ALA A 85 -5.02 1.72 -2.86
C ALA A 85 -5.60 3.04 -3.40
N GLN A 86 -6.82 3.41 -2.99
CA GLN A 86 -7.41 4.70 -3.36
C GLN A 86 -6.59 5.88 -2.83
N ALA A 87 -6.14 5.82 -1.57
CA ALA A 87 -5.28 6.86 -1.02
C ALA A 87 -3.95 6.94 -1.79
N TRP A 88 -3.31 5.80 -2.08
CA TRP A 88 -2.09 5.75 -2.87
C TRP A 88 -2.26 6.36 -4.26
N GLU A 89 -3.30 5.96 -4.99
CA GLU A 89 -3.62 6.48 -6.31
C GLU A 89 -3.87 7.99 -6.28
N ALA A 90 -4.54 8.51 -5.24
CA ALA A 90 -4.76 9.94 -5.07
C ALA A 90 -3.45 10.71 -4.79
N SER A 91 -2.50 10.11 -4.08
CA SER A 91 -1.17 10.71 -3.85
C SER A 91 -0.29 10.70 -5.10
N GLU A 92 -0.34 9.63 -5.89
CA GLU A 92 0.46 9.44 -7.11
C GLU A 92 -0.13 10.16 -8.33
N GLY A 93 -1.45 10.26 -8.43
CA GLY A 93 -2.15 10.89 -9.57
C GLY A 93 -1.88 12.38 -9.73
N ARG A 94 -1.24 13.02 -8.74
CA ARG A 94 -0.71 14.39 -8.82
C ARG A 94 0.75 14.48 -9.28
N ASN A 95 1.46 13.37 -9.42
CA ASN A 95 2.86 13.30 -9.86
C ASN A 95 3.01 12.94 -11.35
N ALA A 96 1.91 12.90 -12.12
CA ALA A 96 1.86 12.58 -13.55
C ALA A 96 1.57 13.81 -14.42
#